data_AF-A0A1V5LL01-F1
#
_entry.id   AF-A0A1V5LL01-F1
#
_cell.length_a   1.000
_cell.length_b   1.000
_cell.length_c   1.000
_cell.angle_alpha   90.00
_cell.angle_beta   90.00
_cell.angle_gamma   90.00
#
_symmetry.space_group_name_H-M   'P 1'
#
loop_
_entity.id
_entity.type
_entity.pdbx_description
1 polymer ?
#
loop_
_entity_poly.entity_id
_entity_poly.type
_entity_poly.pdbx_seq_one_letter_code
_entity_poly.pdbx_strand_id
1 'polypeptide(L)'
;MLGLIRTPDVALEASKTVGWPPDDFYREYGISTLLVRVDLLSGAVEELWEEPAPACVDHISVNPCDNNLILYCHEGAIPYQYGRMFIRRVGEGTARPVRDQRSGRVKVTHERWFSDGLRIAYHGMYLRESGQEHYVGIYDTTRELPLEYPLDDPTLAAWHSTPSPDGTLLAMDQQAGHTGIRLLTLADGVWHTELATSVCSDSAPLEYWQYREQDPIWTPDGRGILFRAAEQGGVSIYLVEV
;
A
#
# COMPACT_ATOMS: atom_id res chain seq x y z
N MET A 1 -9.07 10.98 -8.87
CA MET A 1 -10.20 10.25 -8.25
C MET A 1 -10.09 10.45 -6.75
N LEU A 2 -11.20 10.56 -6.03
CA LEU A 2 -11.23 10.79 -4.59
C LEU A 2 -12.29 9.91 -3.93
N GLY A 3 -12.05 9.53 -2.68
CA GLY A 3 -13.05 8.91 -1.81
C GLY A 3 -13.66 9.98 -0.92
N LEU A 4 -14.98 10.09 -0.92
CA LEU A 4 -15.73 10.94 -0.01
C LEU A 4 -16.35 10.04 1.06
N ILE A 5 -15.72 10.02 2.23
CA ILE A 5 -16.22 9.26 3.37
C ILE A 5 -17.54 9.91 3.82
N ARG A 6 -18.62 9.13 3.80
CA ARG A 6 -19.91 9.52 4.33
C ARG A 6 -20.00 9.03 5.77
N THR A 7 -19.64 9.92 6.68
CA THR A 7 -19.75 9.73 8.12
C THR A 7 -20.99 10.43 8.66
N PRO A 8 -21.85 9.76 9.44
CA PRO A 8 -22.85 10.46 10.25
C PRO A 8 -22.16 11.48 11.18
N ASP A 9 -22.81 12.61 11.48
CA ASP A 9 -22.22 13.66 12.34
C ASP A 9 -21.74 13.12 13.69
N VAL A 10 -22.47 12.16 14.27
CA VAL A 10 -22.08 11.48 15.50
C VAL A 10 -20.76 10.71 15.37
N ALA A 11 -20.51 10.09 14.22
CA ALA A 11 -19.27 9.41 13.91
C ALA A 11 -18.13 10.41 13.75
N LEU A 12 -18.38 11.53 13.06
CA LEU A 12 -17.38 12.59 12.89
C LEU A 12 -16.94 13.16 14.24
N GLU A 13 -17.89 13.46 15.14
CA GLU A 13 -17.55 13.94 16.49
C GLU A 13 -16.80 12.89 17.32
N ALA A 14 -17.24 11.63 17.27
CA ALA A 14 -16.57 10.55 17.98
C ALA A 14 -15.12 10.38 17.49
N SER A 15 -14.87 10.44 16.17
CA SER A 15 -13.54 10.23 15.57
C SER A 15 -12.46 11.19 16.09
N LYS A 16 -12.84 12.43 16.45
CA LYS A 16 -11.92 13.45 16.98
C LYS A 16 -11.27 13.04 18.31
N THR A 17 -11.87 12.08 19.02
CA THR A 17 -11.46 11.69 20.38
C THR A 17 -10.75 10.35 20.46
N VAL A 18 -10.83 9.51 19.41
CA VAL A 18 -10.37 8.10 19.49
C VAL A 18 -8.99 7.86 18.87
N GLY A 19 -8.38 8.87 18.24
CA GLY A 19 -7.14 8.66 17.47
C GLY A 19 -7.40 7.84 16.20
N TRP A 20 -6.54 6.86 15.89
CA TRP A 20 -6.80 5.93 14.78
C TRP A 20 -7.97 5.00 15.16
N PRO A 21 -9.14 5.10 14.50
CA PRO A 21 -10.35 4.44 14.99
C PRO A 21 -10.23 2.91 14.93
N PRO A 22 -10.64 2.16 15.99
CA PRO A 22 -10.69 0.70 15.95
C PRO A 22 -11.82 0.20 15.05
N ASP A 23 -11.85 -1.08 14.69
CA ASP A 23 -12.85 -1.63 13.74
C ASP A 23 -14.30 -1.44 14.15
N ASP A 24 -14.54 -1.65 15.44
CA ASP A 24 -15.88 -1.56 16.00
C ASP A 24 -16.43 -0.14 15.84
N PHE A 25 -15.57 0.88 15.73
CA PHE A 25 -15.98 2.24 15.41
C PHE A 25 -16.67 2.31 14.04
N TYR A 26 -16.03 1.82 12.98
CA TYR A 26 -16.60 1.89 11.63
C TYR A 26 -17.91 1.12 11.51
N ARG A 27 -18.03 0.01 12.26
CA ARG A 27 -19.22 -0.84 12.33
C ARG A 27 -20.36 -0.19 13.10
N GLU A 28 -20.07 0.31 14.31
CA GLU A 28 -21.02 0.97 15.18
C GLU A 28 -21.68 2.17 14.49
N TYR A 29 -20.87 2.95 13.79
CA TYR A 29 -21.32 4.18 13.14
C TYR A 29 -21.76 4.01 11.69
N GLY A 30 -21.72 2.79 11.14
CA GLY A 30 -22.23 2.50 9.80
C GLY A 30 -21.59 3.36 8.71
N ILE A 31 -20.27 3.54 8.73
CA ILE A 31 -19.55 4.40 7.80
C ILE A 31 -19.58 3.79 6.39
N SER A 32 -20.05 4.54 5.40
CA SER A 32 -19.92 4.21 3.96
C SER A 32 -18.97 5.19 3.27
N THR A 33 -18.50 4.85 2.07
CA THR A 33 -17.65 5.75 1.29
C THR A 33 -18.15 5.87 -0.14
N LEU A 34 -18.43 7.09 -0.59
CA LEU A 34 -18.76 7.39 -1.98
C LEU A 34 -17.46 7.64 -2.76
N LEU A 35 -17.20 6.84 -3.79
CA LEU A 35 -16.08 7.10 -4.69
C LEU A 35 -16.52 8.02 -5.83
N VAL A 36 -15.74 9.07 -6.05
CA VAL A 36 -16.00 10.08 -7.07
C VAL A 36 -14.80 10.30 -7.97
N ARG A 37 -15.07 10.55 -9.25
CA ARG A 37 -14.10 11.06 -10.21
C ARG A 37 -14.28 12.56 -10.36
N VAL A 38 -13.17 13.28 -10.37
CA VAL A 38 -13.17 14.75 -10.55
C VAL A 38 -12.40 15.05 -11.83
N ASP A 39 -13.04 15.78 -12.74
CA ASP A 39 -12.37 16.36 -13.90
C ASP A 39 -11.56 17.58 -13.46
N LEU A 40 -10.25 17.56 -13.68
CA LEU A 40 -9.35 18.58 -13.14
C LEU A 40 -9.44 19.94 -13.88
N LEU A 41 -10.01 19.99 -15.08
CA LEU A 41 -10.12 21.22 -15.86
C LEU A 41 -11.40 21.99 -15.55
N SER A 42 -12.52 21.28 -15.45
CA SER A 42 -13.84 21.82 -15.23
C SER A 42 -14.27 21.79 -13.76
N GLY A 43 -13.66 20.94 -12.94
CA GLY A 43 -14.10 20.65 -11.58
C GLY A 43 -15.37 19.80 -11.51
N ALA A 44 -15.85 19.25 -12.65
CA ALA A 44 -17.02 18.39 -12.67
C ALA A 44 -16.77 17.11 -11.85
N VAL A 45 -17.77 16.73 -11.05
CA VAL A 45 -17.73 15.53 -10.20
C VAL A 45 -18.68 14.48 -10.76
N GLU A 46 -18.15 13.29 -10.98
CA GLU A 46 -18.87 12.08 -11.37
C GLU A 46 -18.90 11.12 -10.17
N GLU A 47 -20.09 10.76 -9.71
CA GLU A 47 -20.25 9.69 -8.72
C GLU A 47 -20.08 8.33 -9.42
N LEU A 48 -19.18 7.49 -8.92
CA LEU A 48 -18.90 6.19 -9.54
C LEU A 48 -19.70 5.08 -8.87
N TRP A 49 -19.52 4.92 -7.56
CA TRP A 49 -20.31 4.02 -6.72
C TRP A 49 -20.14 4.38 -5.24
N GLU A 50 -21.10 3.93 -4.43
CA GLU A 50 -20.97 3.92 -2.97
C GLU A 50 -20.51 2.54 -2.52
N GLU A 51 -19.40 2.49 -1.78
CA GLU A 51 -18.96 1.30 -1.07
C GLU A 51 -19.79 1.19 0.21
N PRO A 52 -20.59 0.13 0.37
CA PRO A 52 -21.60 0.07 1.42
C PRO A 52 -20.98 -0.06 2.80
N ALA A 53 -21.65 0.51 3.79
CA ALA A 53 -21.23 0.40 5.19
C ALA A 53 -21.12 -1.06 5.66
N PRO A 54 -20.13 -1.40 6.50
CA PRO A 54 -19.16 -0.51 7.17
C PRO A 54 -17.81 -0.38 6.45
N ALA A 55 -17.73 0.38 5.35
CA ALA A 55 -16.53 0.51 4.52
C ALA A 55 -15.97 1.94 4.56
N CYS A 56 -14.91 2.13 5.34
CA CYS A 56 -14.00 3.27 5.19
C CYS A 56 -13.04 2.95 4.04
N VAL A 57 -13.15 3.64 2.91
CA VAL A 57 -12.27 3.42 1.76
C VAL A 57 -11.14 4.45 1.77
N ASP A 58 -9.90 4.00 1.58
CA ASP A 58 -8.73 4.86 1.39
C ASP A 58 -7.78 4.27 0.32
N HIS A 59 -6.59 4.85 0.18
CA HIS A 59 -5.53 4.45 -0.77
C HIS A 59 -6.06 4.24 -2.20
N ILE A 60 -6.98 5.10 -2.62
CA ILE A 60 -7.59 5.00 -3.95
C ILE A 60 -6.53 5.29 -5.01
N SER A 61 -6.31 4.32 -5.88
CA SER A 61 -5.31 4.36 -6.95
C SER A 61 -5.92 3.91 -8.27
N VAL A 62 -5.91 4.82 -9.25
CA VAL A 62 -6.39 4.55 -10.61
C VAL A 62 -5.31 3.76 -11.35
N ASN A 63 -5.71 2.72 -12.08
CA ASN A 63 -4.79 1.97 -12.93
C ASN A 63 -4.13 2.90 -13.97
N PRO A 64 -2.80 2.83 -14.17
CA PRO A 64 -2.07 3.76 -15.02
C PRO A 64 -2.38 3.62 -16.52
N CYS A 65 -2.94 2.49 -16.94
CA CYS A 65 -3.27 2.19 -18.34
C CYS A 65 -4.78 2.13 -18.60
N ASP A 66 -5.61 2.16 -17.55
CA ASP A 66 -7.06 2.06 -17.64
C ASP A 66 -7.76 2.89 -16.56
N ASN A 67 -8.26 4.07 -16.94
CA ASN A 67 -8.92 5.00 -16.02
C ASN A 67 -10.19 4.46 -15.34
N ASN A 68 -10.72 3.32 -15.80
CA ASN A 68 -11.90 2.69 -15.23
C ASN A 68 -11.58 1.52 -14.30
N LEU A 69 -10.31 1.12 -14.13
CA LEU A 69 -9.93 0.07 -13.19
C LEU A 69 -9.30 0.70 -11.94
N ILE A 70 -9.95 0.53 -10.80
CA ILE A 70 -9.61 1.23 -9.55
C ILE A 70 -9.14 0.22 -8.51
N LEU A 71 -7.97 0.47 -7.94
CA LEU A 71 -7.44 -0.17 -6.74
C LEU A 71 -7.78 0.71 -5.53
N TYR A 72 -8.18 0.09 -4.44
CA TYR A 72 -8.46 0.79 -3.18
C TYR A 72 -8.33 -0.17 -2.01
N CYS A 73 -8.26 0.36 -0.80
CA CYS A 73 -8.32 -0.43 0.42
C CYS A 73 -9.57 -0.09 1.23
N HIS A 74 -9.95 -1.01 2.11
CA HIS A 74 -10.78 -0.70 3.25
C HIS A 74 -9.86 -0.44 4.46
N GLU A 75 -10.07 0.65 5.20
CA GLU A 75 -9.29 1.02 6.39
C GLU A 75 -9.89 0.44 7.69
N GLY A 76 -9.01 0.15 8.66
CA GLY A 76 -9.31 -0.60 9.90
C GLY A 76 -8.65 -2.00 9.95
N ALA A 77 -8.55 -2.61 11.13
CA ALA A 77 -8.25 -4.04 11.35
C ALA A 77 -9.42 -4.97 10.95
N ILE A 78 -9.79 -4.89 9.69
CA ILE A 78 -11.05 -5.39 9.19
C ILE A 78 -11.28 -6.90 9.37
N PRO A 79 -12.51 -7.29 9.75
CA PRO A 79 -13.11 -8.56 9.40
C PRO A 79 -14.06 -8.36 8.21
N TYR A 80 -13.53 -8.06 7.03
CA TYR A 80 -14.20 -8.47 5.79
C TYR A 80 -13.73 -9.88 5.55
N GLN A 81 -14.65 -10.82 5.39
CA GLN A 81 -14.28 -12.20 5.13
C GLN A 81 -13.32 -12.30 3.93
N TYR A 82 -13.27 -11.31 3.03
CA TYR A 82 -12.64 -11.43 1.71
C TYR A 82 -11.26 -10.78 1.56
N GLY A 83 -10.96 -9.65 2.23
CA GLY A 83 -9.68 -8.94 2.07
C GLY A 83 -9.69 -7.45 2.49
N ARG A 84 -8.53 -6.80 2.49
CA ARG A 84 -8.32 -5.35 2.69
C ARG A 84 -8.23 -4.59 1.36
N MET A 85 -7.51 -5.14 0.39
CA MET A 85 -7.18 -4.50 -0.89
C MET A 85 -8.09 -5.04 -1.98
N PHE A 86 -8.69 -4.15 -2.76
CA PHE A 86 -9.69 -4.50 -3.77
C PHE A 86 -9.41 -3.81 -5.10
N ILE A 87 -9.74 -4.52 -6.18
CA ILE A 87 -9.86 -3.94 -7.52
C ILE A 87 -11.33 -3.95 -7.94
N ARG A 88 -11.77 -2.86 -8.56
CA ARG A 88 -13.11 -2.74 -9.14
C ARG A 88 -13.07 -1.92 -10.42
N ARG A 89 -13.79 -2.40 -11.44
CA ARG A 89 -14.04 -1.61 -12.63
C ARG A 89 -15.27 -0.71 -12.46
N VAL A 90 -15.18 0.52 -12.94
CA VAL A 90 -16.31 1.47 -12.98
C VAL A 90 -17.47 0.86 -13.79
N GLY A 91 -18.67 0.88 -13.21
CA GLY A 91 -19.88 0.29 -13.80
C GLY A 91 -20.09 -1.19 -13.45
N GLU A 92 -19.08 -1.89 -12.92
CA GLU A 92 -19.27 -3.23 -12.37
C GLU A 92 -19.85 -3.18 -10.96
N GLY A 93 -20.72 -4.14 -10.63
CA GLY A 93 -21.41 -4.19 -9.34
C GLY A 93 -20.59 -4.82 -8.21
N THR A 94 -19.43 -5.41 -8.50
CA THR A 94 -18.67 -6.19 -7.53
C THR A 94 -17.19 -5.84 -7.56
N ALA A 95 -16.61 -5.64 -6.38
CA ALA A 95 -15.17 -5.56 -6.20
C ALA A 95 -14.57 -6.95 -6.02
N ARG A 96 -13.29 -7.10 -6.37
CA ARG A 96 -12.54 -8.34 -6.24
C ARG A 96 -11.35 -8.12 -5.32
N PRO A 97 -11.09 -9.01 -4.35
CA PRO A 97 -9.93 -8.87 -3.49
C PRO A 97 -8.65 -9.13 -4.29
N VAL A 98 -7.63 -8.30 -4.09
CA VAL A 98 -6.27 -8.55 -4.61
C VAL A 98 -5.68 -9.79 -3.96
N ARG A 99 -5.98 -10.01 -2.68
CA ARG A 99 -5.55 -11.17 -1.92
C ARG A 99 -6.68 -11.67 -1.03
N ASP A 100 -7.03 -12.95 -1.17
CA ASP A 100 -8.01 -13.60 -0.29
C ASP A 100 -7.46 -13.70 1.14
N GLN A 101 -8.19 -13.15 2.11
CA GLN A 101 -7.85 -13.19 3.53
C GLN A 101 -8.85 -14.00 4.38
N ARG A 102 -9.76 -14.80 3.78
CA ARG A 102 -10.76 -15.64 4.48
C ARG A 102 -10.17 -16.56 5.54
N SER A 103 -8.91 -16.96 5.39
CA SER A 103 -8.23 -17.81 6.36
C SER A 103 -7.99 -17.11 7.70
N GLY A 104 -8.01 -15.78 7.74
CA GLY A 104 -7.58 -14.99 8.90
C GLY A 104 -6.09 -15.12 9.21
N ARG A 105 -5.30 -15.75 8.33
CA ARG A 105 -3.86 -16.05 8.54
C ARG A 105 -2.94 -15.18 7.69
N VAL A 106 -3.48 -14.17 7.04
CA VAL A 106 -2.73 -13.25 6.19
C VAL A 106 -3.20 -11.82 6.43
N LYS A 107 -2.24 -10.90 6.50
CA LYS A 107 -2.45 -9.46 6.39
C LYS A 107 -1.79 -8.96 5.12
N VAL A 108 -2.34 -7.91 4.53
CA VAL A 108 -1.82 -7.25 3.33
C VAL A 108 -1.99 -5.76 3.46
N THR A 109 -1.07 -4.99 2.89
CA THR A 109 -1.04 -3.52 2.89
C THR A 109 -0.10 -2.99 1.80
N HIS A 110 0.02 -1.67 1.71
CA HIS A 110 1.00 -0.94 0.89
C HIS A 110 0.94 -1.29 -0.60
N GLU A 111 -0.27 -1.44 -1.11
CA GLU A 111 -0.57 -1.73 -2.50
C GLU A 111 -0.19 -0.59 -3.44
N ARG A 112 0.49 -0.93 -4.55
CA ARG A 112 0.82 -0.01 -5.63
C ARG A 112 0.73 -0.68 -6.99
N TRP A 113 0.20 0.04 -7.97
CA TRP A 113 0.24 -0.38 -9.37
C TRP A 113 1.68 -0.39 -9.90
N PHE A 114 1.99 -1.40 -10.72
CA PHE A 114 3.06 -1.30 -11.69
C PHE A 114 2.65 -0.36 -12.83
N SER A 115 3.64 0.26 -13.48
CA SER A 115 3.46 1.18 -14.61
C SER A 115 2.73 0.54 -15.81
N ASP A 116 2.80 -0.78 -15.95
CA ASP A 116 2.11 -1.54 -16.99
C ASP A 116 0.58 -1.65 -16.78
N GLY A 117 0.09 -1.38 -15.56
CA GLY A 117 -1.33 -1.56 -15.21
C GLY A 117 -1.81 -3.01 -15.20
N LEU A 118 -0.91 -4.00 -15.28
CA LEU A 118 -1.24 -5.43 -15.26
C LEU A 118 -0.84 -6.09 -13.94
N ARG A 119 -0.04 -5.40 -13.13
CA ARG A 119 0.47 -5.92 -11.86
C ARG A 119 0.27 -4.94 -10.71
N ILE A 120 0.07 -5.49 -9.51
CA ILE A 120 0.01 -4.74 -8.25
C ILE A 120 1.06 -5.31 -7.31
N ALA A 121 2.00 -4.49 -6.84
CA ALA A 121 2.88 -4.81 -5.73
C ALA A 121 2.14 -4.57 -4.42
N TYR A 122 2.38 -5.39 -3.41
CA TYR A 122 1.87 -5.19 -2.05
C TYR A 122 2.79 -5.82 -1.02
N HIS A 123 2.73 -5.33 0.21
CA HIS A 123 3.36 -5.97 1.36
C HIS A 123 2.34 -6.87 2.07
N GLY A 124 2.80 -7.99 2.61
CA GLY A 124 1.96 -8.82 3.47
C GLY A 124 2.70 -9.51 4.59
N MET A 125 1.91 -10.10 5.48
CA MET A 125 2.38 -10.87 6.61
C MET A 125 1.58 -12.17 6.72
N TYR A 126 2.25 -13.31 6.73
CA TYR A 126 1.65 -14.56 7.19
C TYR A 126 1.60 -14.57 8.72
N LEU A 127 0.42 -14.82 9.28
CA LEU A 127 0.22 -14.97 10.71
C LEU A 127 0.40 -16.45 11.07
N ARG A 128 1.61 -16.80 11.50
CA ARG A 128 2.00 -18.16 11.91
C ARG A 128 1.94 -18.29 13.42
N GLU A 129 1.91 -19.52 13.92
CA GLU A 129 2.02 -19.79 15.37
C GLU A 129 3.36 -19.29 15.94
N SER A 130 4.42 -19.32 15.14
CA SER A 130 5.76 -18.85 15.49
C SER A 130 5.94 -17.33 15.42
N GLY A 131 4.93 -16.59 14.94
CA GLY A 131 5.00 -15.14 14.75
C GLY A 131 4.56 -14.68 13.36
N GLN A 132 4.92 -13.45 13.01
CA GLN A 132 4.63 -12.86 11.71
C GLN A 132 5.80 -13.11 10.75
N GLU A 133 5.50 -13.59 9.55
CA GLU A 133 6.49 -13.72 8.47
C GLU A 133 6.11 -12.74 7.35
N HIS A 134 7.01 -11.79 7.07
CA HIS A 134 6.79 -10.76 6.07
C HIS A 134 7.02 -11.33 4.67
N TYR A 135 6.29 -10.81 3.69
CA TYR A 135 6.47 -11.16 2.30
C TYR A 135 6.15 -9.96 1.40
N VAL A 136 6.66 -10.02 0.17
CA VAL A 136 6.24 -9.11 -0.91
C VAL A 136 5.37 -9.88 -1.88
N GLY A 137 4.23 -9.32 -2.21
CA GLY A 137 3.28 -9.87 -3.16
C GLY A 137 3.28 -9.12 -4.47
N ILE A 138 3.15 -9.84 -5.58
CA ILE A 138 2.84 -9.31 -6.91
C ILE A 138 1.58 -9.99 -7.39
N TYR A 139 0.50 -9.22 -7.53
CA TYR A 139 -0.76 -9.71 -8.09
C TYR A 139 -0.80 -9.45 -9.59
N ASP A 140 -0.99 -10.50 -10.39
CA ASP A 140 -1.25 -10.41 -11.82
C ASP A 140 -2.76 -10.28 -12.06
N THR A 141 -3.20 -9.13 -12.58
CA THR A 141 -4.63 -8.86 -12.78
C THR A 141 -5.23 -9.66 -13.93
N THR A 142 -4.42 -10.15 -14.87
CA THR A 142 -4.89 -10.94 -16.02
C THR A 142 -5.13 -12.39 -15.65
N ARG A 143 -4.34 -12.90 -14.70
CA ARG A 143 -4.43 -14.28 -14.18
C ARG A 143 -5.18 -14.39 -12.88
N GLU A 144 -5.45 -13.26 -12.25
CA GLU A 144 -6.08 -13.15 -10.94
C GLU A 144 -5.30 -13.90 -9.86
N LEU A 145 -3.97 -13.91 -9.99
CA LEU A 145 -3.07 -14.76 -9.22
C LEU A 145 -2.10 -13.89 -8.42
N PRO A 146 -2.11 -13.97 -7.07
CA PRO A 146 -1.03 -13.46 -6.25
C PRO A 146 0.18 -14.39 -6.34
N LEU A 147 1.35 -13.80 -6.61
CA LEU A 147 2.66 -14.43 -6.42
C LEU A 147 3.30 -13.81 -5.18
N GLU A 148 3.63 -14.63 -4.19
CA GLU A 148 4.06 -14.15 -2.87
C GLU A 148 5.47 -14.66 -2.56
N TYR A 149 6.31 -13.75 -2.08
CA TYR A 149 7.74 -13.99 -1.88
C TYR A 149 8.09 -13.73 -0.41
N PRO A 150 8.15 -14.79 0.42
CA PRO A 150 8.54 -14.68 1.82
C PRO A 150 9.92 -14.04 1.99
N LEU A 151 10.04 -13.22 3.01
CA LEU A 151 11.30 -12.62 3.46
C LEU A 151 11.75 -13.39 4.70
N ASP A 152 12.51 -14.47 4.46
CA ASP A 152 12.89 -15.45 5.49
C ASP A 152 13.80 -14.88 6.59
N ASP A 153 14.51 -13.79 6.30
CA ASP A 153 15.27 -13.03 7.28
C ASP A 153 14.42 -11.87 7.80
N PRO A 154 14.03 -11.85 9.09
CA PRO A 154 13.24 -10.77 9.68
C PRO A 154 13.88 -9.40 9.56
N THR A 155 15.21 -9.31 9.43
CA THR A 155 15.91 -8.04 9.19
C THR A 155 15.67 -7.48 7.79
N LEU A 156 15.09 -8.28 6.89
CA LEU A 156 14.67 -7.89 5.55
C LEU A 156 13.22 -7.42 5.49
N ALA A 157 12.48 -7.44 6.61
CA ALA A 157 11.10 -6.98 6.66
C ALA A 157 10.97 -5.58 6.04
N ALA A 158 10.28 -5.53 4.91
CA ALA A 158 9.97 -4.31 4.19
C ALA A 158 8.57 -3.82 4.53
N TRP A 159 8.37 -2.51 4.53
CA TRP A 159 7.04 -1.92 4.62
C TRP A 159 6.56 -1.54 3.23
N HIS A 160 7.24 -0.60 2.59
CA HIS A 160 6.87 -0.10 1.29
C HIS A 160 7.65 -0.80 0.20
N SER A 161 6.96 -1.07 -0.91
CA SER A 161 7.58 -1.50 -2.16
C SER A 161 7.11 -0.60 -3.29
N THR A 162 8.07 -0.12 -4.08
CA THR A 162 7.79 0.75 -5.22
C THR A 162 8.36 0.10 -6.47
N PRO A 163 7.51 -0.26 -7.45
CA PRO A 163 7.97 -0.77 -8.73
C PRO A 163 8.82 0.24 -9.49
N SER A 164 9.88 -0.25 -10.11
CA SER A 164 10.68 0.48 -11.09
C SER A 164 9.84 0.85 -12.33
N PRO A 165 10.22 1.90 -13.08
CA PRO A 165 9.46 2.35 -14.25
C PRO A 165 9.27 1.28 -15.33
N ASP A 166 10.26 0.41 -15.52
CA ASP A 166 10.18 -0.74 -16.45
C ASP A 166 9.48 -1.97 -15.85
N GLY A 167 9.17 -1.91 -14.54
CA GLY A 167 8.48 -2.96 -13.81
C GLY A 167 9.29 -4.23 -13.60
N THR A 168 10.62 -4.18 -13.67
CA THR A 168 11.50 -5.34 -13.49
C THR A 168 12.03 -5.49 -12.07
N LEU A 169 12.10 -4.40 -11.32
CA LEU A 169 12.59 -4.31 -9.94
C LEU A 169 11.53 -3.72 -9.00
N LEU A 170 11.60 -4.08 -7.72
CA LEU A 170 10.95 -3.32 -6.63
C LEU A 170 12.02 -2.69 -5.74
N ALA A 171 11.93 -1.39 -5.49
CA ALA A 171 12.67 -0.74 -4.40
C ALA A 171 11.88 -0.91 -3.11
N MET A 172 12.54 -1.31 -2.04
CA MET A 172 11.93 -1.60 -0.76
C MET A 172 12.65 -0.83 0.34
N ASP A 173 11.88 -0.15 1.19
CA ASP A 173 12.40 0.32 2.48
C ASP A 173 12.31 -0.78 3.53
N GLN A 174 12.98 -0.59 4.66
CA GLN A 174 12.96 -1.55 5.76
C GLN A 174 12.11 -1.06 6.93
N GLN A 175 11.76 -1.98 7.82
CA GLN A 175 11.25 -1.61 9.13
C GLN A 175 12.19 -0.63 9.84
N ALA A 176 11.61 0.39 10.48
CA ALA A 176 12.38 1.41 11.21
C ALA A 176 13.37 0.74 12.19
N GLY A 177 14.65 1.13 12.10
CA GLY A 177 15.75 0.52 12.85
C GLY A 177 16.60 -0.48 12.06
N HIS A 178 16.26 -0.73 10.79
CA HIS A 178 17.07 -1.52 9.86
C HIS A 178 17.69 -0.64 8.77
N THR A 179 18.72 -1.15 8.10
CA THR A 179 19.61 -0.34 7.25
C THR A 179 19.22 -0.39 5.78
N GLY A 180 18.96 0.79 5.20
CA GLY A 180 19.10 1.01 3.76
C GLY A 180 17.87 0.80 2.89
N ILE A 181 18.07 0.99 1.58
CA ILE A 181 17.09 0.66 0.53
C ILE A 181 17.53 -0.65 -0.12
N ARG A 182 16.58 -1.56 -0.33
CA ARG A 182 16.82 -2.84 -1.00
C ARG A 182 16.12 -2.93 -2.35
N LEU A 183 16.65 -3.76 -3.22
CA LEU A 183 16.07 -4.14 -4.49
C LEU A 183 15.61 -5.58 -4.43
N LEU A 184 14.39 -5.83 -4.88
CA LEU A 184 13.90 -7.17 -5.16
C LEU A 184 13.95 -7.40 -6.67
N THR A 185 14.72 -8.40 -7.10
CA THR A 185 14.97 -8.72 -8.53
C THR A 185 14.64 -10.18 -8.81
N LEU A 186 13.95 -10.48 -9.91
CA LEU A 186 13.70 -11.85 -10.35
C LEU A 186 14.74 -12.27 -11.39
N ALA A 187 15.61 -13.20 -11.03
CA ALA A 187 16.60 -13.77 -11.93
C ALA A 187 16.54 -15.31 -11.87
N ASP A 188 16.58 -15.98 -13.03
CA ASP A 188 16.57 -17.44 -13.11
C ASP A 188 15.41 -18.16 -12.38
N GLY A 189 14.27 -17.46 -12.24
CA GLY A 189 13.11 -17.97 -11.51
C GLY A 189 13.22 -17.89 -9.98
N VAL A 190 14.27 -17.25 -9.47
CA VAL A 190 14.55 -17.04 -8.04
C VAL A 190 14.60 -15.54 -7.75
N TRP A 191 14.10 -15.14 -6.60
CA TRP A 191 14.18 -13.75 -6.17
C TRP A 191 15.45 -13.50 -5.39
N HIS A 192 16.11 -12.40 -5.75
CA HIS A 192 17.30 -11.91 -5.09
C HIS A 192 16.96 -10.57 -4.42
N THR A 193 17.39 -10.43 -3.17
CA THR A 193 17.38 -9.14 -2.48
C THR A 193 18.79 -8.59 -2.44
N GLU A 194 18.95 -7.36 -2.94
CA GLU A 194 20.24 -6.68 -2.98
C GLU A 194 20.14 -5.37 -2.22
N LEU A 195 21.19 -5.01 -1.47
CA LEU A 195 21.24 -3.72 -0.78
C LEU A 195 21.71 -2.65 -1.77
N ALA A 196 20.83 -1.70 -2.13
CA ALA A 196 21.19 -0.58 -3.00
C ALA A 196 22.02 0.47 -2.25
N THR A 197 21.68 0.73 -0.99
CA THR A 197 22.42 1.67 -0.12
C THR A 197 22.16 1.33 1.35
N SER A 198 23.09 1.63 2.24
CA SER A 198 22.97 1.39 3.69
C SER A 198 22.48 2.60 4.50
N VAL A 199 22.18 3.72 3.84
CA VAL A 199 21.71 4.96 4.50
C VAL A 199 20.33 4.74 5.12
N CYS A 200 20.21 4.97 6.43
CA CYS A 200 18.98 4.72 7.21
C CYS A 200 18.35 6.02 7.77
N SER A 201 17.09 5.91 8.15
CA SER A 201 16.27 7.00 8.67
C SER A 201 16.15 7.02 10.20
N ASP A 202 16.84 6.12 10.90
CA ASP A 202 16.58 5.80 12.31
C ASP A 202 17.35 6.65 13.34
N SER A 203 18.31 7.47 12.90
CA SER A 203 19.20 8.19 13.83
C SER A 203 18.64 9.52 14.36
N ALA A 204 17.58 10.07 13.75
CA ALA A 204 17.01 11.35 14.16
C ALA A 204 15.87 11.17 15.21
N PRO A 205 15.87 11.97 16.29
CA PRO A 205 14.81 11.95 17.31
C PRO A 205 13.56 12.71 16.82
N LEU A 206 12.89 12.18 15.80
CA LEU A 206 11.68 12.77 15.22
C LEU A 206 10.43 12.30 15.97
N GLU A 207 9.51 13.22 16.23
CA GLU A 207 8.28 12.98 17.00
C GLU A 207 7.28 12.06 16.28
N TYR A 208 7.19 12.15 14.95
CA TYR A 208 6.28 11.32 14.14
C TYR A 208 7.05 10.24 13.38
N TRP A 209 6.61 8.98 13.53
CA TRP A 209 7.26 7.80 12.95
C TRP A 209 7.30 7.80 11.42
N GLN A 210 6.29 8.34 10.75
CA GLN A 210 6.26 8.46 9.28
C GLN A 210 7.41 9.31 8.72
N TYR A 211 7.91 10.30 9.47
CA TYR A 211 9.09 11.06 9.04
C TYR A 211 10.39 10.25 9.08
N ARG A 212 10.35 9.07 9.71
CA ARG A 212 11.43 8.08 9.71
C ARG A 212 11.23 7.02 8.63
N GLU A 213 10.20 7.08 7.80
CA GLU A 213 10.06 6.15 6.67
C GLU A 213 10.85 6.67 5.47
N GLN A 214 11.53 5.76 4.76
CA GLN A 214 12.41 6.14 3.67
C GLN A 214 11.62 6.49 2.40
N ASP A 215 10.42 5.91 2.20
CA ASP A 215 9.52 6.14 1.06
C ASP A 215 10.25 6.22 -0.29
N PRO A 216 10.93 5.14 -0.72
CA PRO A 216 11.72 5.16 -1.93
C PRO A 216 10.83 5.34 -3.17
N ILE A 217 11.26 6.23 -4.05
CA ILE A 217 10.67 6.43 -5.37
C ILE A 217 11.76 6.35 -6.45
N TRP A 218 11.42 5.79 -7.60
CA TRP A 218 12.34 5.69 -8.71
C TRP A 218 12.43 7.01 -9.49
N THR A 219 13.62 7.30 -9.98
CA THR A 219 13.84 8.25 -11.07
C THR A 219 13.10 7.77 -12.33
N PRO A 220 12.62 8.67 -13.21
CA PRO A 220 11.84 8.28 -14.39
C PRO A 220 12.58 7.37 -15.37
N ASP A 221 13.91 7.46 -15.43
CA ASP A 221 14.76 6.61 -16.27
C ASP A 221 15.14 5.28 -15.59
N GLY A 222 14.73 5.06 -14.33
CA GLY A 222 14.98 3.85 -13.57
C GLY A 222 16.42 3.71 -13.05
N ARG A 223 17.27 4.74 -13.21
CA ARG A 223 18.72 4.65 -12.91
C ARG A 223 19.09 5.06 -11.49
N GLY A 224 18.10 5.42 -10.69
CA GLY A 224 18.32 5.83 -9.31
C GLY A 224 17.04 5.88 -8.49
N ILE A 225 17.21 5.90 -7.18
CA ILE A 225 16.15 5.88 -6.19
C ILE A 225 16.31 7.11 -5.29
N LEU A 226 15.26 7.93 -5.26
CA LEU A 226 15.13 9.04 -4.33
C LEU A 226 14.46 8.53 -3.05
N PHE A 227 14.99 8.86 -1.89
CA PHE A 227 14.44 8.45 -0.60
C PHE A 227 14.77 9.46 0.48
N ARG A 228 14.08 9.38 1.61
CA ARG A 228 14.37 10.19 2.79
C ARG A 228 15.21 9.40 3.76
N ALA A 229 16.14 10.08 4.41
CA ALA A 229 16.84 9.52 5.56
C ALA A 229 17.21 10.64 6.52
N ALA A 230 17.37 10.28 7.79
CA ALA A 230 17.53 11.23 8.86
C ALA A 230 18.85 10.93 9.58
N GLU A 231 19.95 11.13 8.86
CA GLU A 231 21.30 11.06 9.41
C GLU A 231 21.57 12.33 10.23
N GLN A 232 22.04 12.18 11.48
CA GLN A 232 22.61 13.27 12.28
C GLN A 232 21.66 14.43 12.62
N GLY A 233 20.39 14.14 12.92
CA GLY A 233 19.49 15.08 13.62
C GLY A 233 18.50 15.86 12.75
N GLY A 234 18.44 15.61 11.44
CA GLY A 234 17.41 16.16 10.54
C GLY A 234 17.11 15.25 9.35
N VAL A 235 15.89 15.33 8.79
CA VAL A 235 15.51 14.60 7.57
C VAL A 235 16.12 15.27 6.35
N SER A 236 16.83 14.50 5.54
CA SER A 236 17.36 14.90 4.23
C SER A 236 16.82 13.97 3.14
N ILE A 237 16.93 14.43 1.89
CA ILE A 237 16.58 13.66 0.70
C ILE A 237 17.86 13.19 0.04
N TYR A 238 17.92 11.90 -0.29
CA TYR A 238 19.06 11.24 -0.90
C TYR A 238 18.66 10.67 -2.25
N LEU A 239 19.63 10.60 -3.15
CA LEU A 239 19.54 9.87 -4.42
C LEU A 239 20.67 8.85 -4.44
N VAL A 240 20.34 7.59 -4.66
CA VAL A 240 21.32 6.53 -4.93
C VAL A 240 21.15 6.08 -6.38
N GLU A 241 22.26 5.89 -7.10
CA GLU A 241 22.25 5.27 -8.44
C GLU A 241 22.10 3.75 -8.33
N VAL A 242 21.46 3.14 -9.32
CA VAL A 242 21.19 1.70 -9.43
C VAL A 242 21.83 1.13 -10.69
#